data_AF-A0A9X2IC22-F1
#
_entry.id   AF-A0A9X2IC22-F1
#
_cell.length_a   1.000
_cell.length_b   1.000
_cell.length_c   1.000
_cell.angle_alpha   90.00
_cell.angle_beta   90.00
_cell.angle_gamma   90.00
#
_symmetry.space_group_name_H-M   'P 1'
#
loop_
_entity.id
_entity.type
_entity.pdbx_description
1 polymer ?
#
loop_
_entity_poly.entity_id
_entity_poly.type
_entity_poly.pdbx_seq_one_letter_code
_entity_poly.pdbx_strand_id
1 'polypeptide(L)'
;MTRIRQLVVLGDSLSDRGTLDKRKLLGFIPLDFLSGLKGKSPKGRFTNGYLWGDYVSAATAEEFTISHVRKKLNLGHEAQDNADISDEFLTNDALRIENQEAFSLNNDRHVLFKGTRFARYYCEGGLTSYDYSKDFTLDPTIEFPRLILSTLEKKRDDLLADDKKYHVSPLEKSETLVIEWSGANDLITLNQKPTHEEVDNAVNERIKNIEKLVQNGYRNFVLFNLPNLCYTPRFQAKNKKERDNAAECCEYFNVQLAEKCTELNKKYRDLHLPVNLSVFDIATEFEQIYKHPEQHGFEKDKLNSPYTSSDEFKKNQENPEYEKDKISPSEGYMFWDDIHPTADMHNLLAVRFKEQYRTVYEFMSPHREKKLIKDDCELLKKNSFFAREQCPKTPKQQLPEDVAHVLNKIYTNAKSMCLSSSSTRREKGELLKQLVFTLKSQKGNLETIHGLLSAFTMDAENMALIKTHHNPIYDFFVGKKTTRSEDDIAVLQQTLNAHITPTTSTSLVL
;
A
#
# COMPACT_ATOMS: atom_id res chain seq x y z
N MET A 1 -30.74 -0.84 -4.71
CA MET A 1 -29.29 -0.60 -4.77
C MET A 1 -28.59 -1.67 -3.96
N THR A 2 -27.35 -2.01 -4.31
CA THR A 2 -26.55 -2.94 -3.50
C THR A 2 -26.13 -2.25 -2.21
N ARG A 3 -26.30 -2.91 -1.06
CA ARG A 3 -25.92 -2.37 0.24
C ARG A 3 -24.44 -2.54 0.50
N ILE A 4 -23.77 -1.47 0.90
CA ILE A 4 -22.35 -1.47 1.26
C ILE A 4 -22.22 -0.97 2.70
N ARG A 5 -21.57 -1.77 3.56
CA ARG A 5 -21.31 -1.43 4.97
C ARG A 5 -19.84 -1.21 5.29
N GLN A 6 -18.97 -1.69 4.42
CA GLN A 6 -17.54 -1.74 4.63
C GLN A 6 -16.82 -1.30 3.36
N LEU A 7 -15.72 -0.58 3.52
CA LEU A 7 -14.81 -0.19 2.46
C LEU A 7 -13.48 -0.91 2.66
N VAL A 8 -12.91 -1.40 1.58
CA VAL A 8 -11.53 -1.87 1.51
C VAL A 8 -10.87 -1.13 0.37
N VAL A 9 -9.74 -0.49 0.62
CA VAL A 9 -8.95 0.17 -0.42
C VAL A 9 -7.61 -0.57 -0.55
N LEU A 10 -7.27 -0.97 -1.76
CA LEU A 10 -5.93 -1.45 -2.14
C LEU A 10 -5.32 -0.46 -3.12
N GLY A 11 -4.03 -0.17 -3.00
CA GLY A 11 -3.41 0.76 -3.94
C GLY A 11 -2.03 1.23 -3.56
N ASP A 12 -1.59 2.26 -4.26
CA ASP A 12 -0.26 2.83 -4.11
C ASP A 12 -0.25 4.14 -3.30
N SER A 13 0.71 5.03 -3.58
CA SER A 13 0.88 6.34 -2.95
C SER A 13 -0.35 7.22 -3.05
N LEU A 14 -1.17 7.09 -4.11
CA LEU A 14 -2.40 7.87 -4.29
C LEU A 14 -3.48 7.52 -3.26
N SER A 15 -3.32 6.38 -2.57
CA SER A 15 -4.24 5.90 -1.53
C SER A 15 -3.54 5.61 -0.18
N ASP A 16 -2.23 5.83 -0.08
CA ASP A 16 -1.43 5.52 1.12
C ASP A 16 -1.55 6.59 2.21
N ARG A 17 -2.25 6.25 3.29
CA ARG A 17 -2.52 7.10 4.46
C ARG A 17 -1.33 7.23 5.43
N GLY A 18 -0.11 6.88 5.01
CA GLY A 18 1.12 6.93 5.81
C GLY A 18 1.67 5.57 6.23
N THR A 19 1.32 4.50 5.51
CA THR A 19 1.84 3.15 5.72
C THR A 19 3.32 3.08 5.35
N LEU A 20 3.73 3.64 4.20
CA LEU A 20 5.15 3.65 3.81
C LEU A 20 5.99 4.51 4.74
N ASP A 21 5.48 5.68 5.14
CA ASP A 21 6.14 6.59 6.10
C ASP A 21 6.46 5.88 7.43
N LYS A 22 5.53 5.05 7.92
CA LYS A 22 5.69 4.24 9.13
C LYS A 22 6.52 2.97 8.91
N ARG A 23 6.78 2.58 7.66
CA ARG A 23 7.50 1.35 7.33
C ARG A 23 8.99 1.59 7.54
N LYS A 24 9.62 0.64 8.23
CA LYS A 24 11.07 0.62 8.40
C LYS A 24 11.65 -0.55 7.64
N LEU A 25 12.54 -0.28 6.70
CA LEU A 25 13.38 -1.31 6.10
C LEU A 25 14.23 -1.93 7.22
N LEU A 26 14.21 -3.26 7.32
CA LEU A 26 14.85 -4.03 8.40
C LEU A 26 14.37 -3.68 9.83
N GLY A 27 13.26 -2.94 9.98
CA GLY A 27 12.69 -2.58 11.29
C GLY A 27 13.30 -1.34 11.96
N PHE A 28 14.32 -0.71 11.36
CA PHE A 28 14.95 0.50 11.90
C PHE A 28 15.29 1.60 10.88
N ILE A 29 15.44 1.29 9.58
CA ILE A 29 15.70 2.31 8.54
C ILE A 29 14.35 2.87 8.06
N PRO A 30 13.99 4.13 8.39
CA PRO A 30 12.74 4.72 7.93
C PRO A 30 12.70 4.81 6.39
N LEU A 31 11.66 4.27 5.75
CA LEU A 31 11.53 4.31 4.29
C LEU A 31 11.09 5.69 3.78
N ASP A 32 10.61 6.58 4.65
CA ASP A 32 10.31 8.00 4.37
C ASP A 32 11.52 8.78 3.85
N PHE A 33 12.73 8.37 4.24
CA PHE A 33 13.99 8.93 3.77
C PHE A 33 14.32 8.53 2.33
N LEU A 34 13.88 7.35 1.90
CA LEU A 34 14.11 6.81 0.55
C LEU A 34 13.00 7.17 -0.43
N SER A 35 11.79 7.46 0.05
CA SER A 35 10.63 7.83 -0.77
C SER A 35 10.47 9.34 -1.01
N GLY A 36 11.37 10.17 -0.46
CA GLY A 36 11.29 11.63 -0.58
C GLY A 36 10.20 12.28 0.28
N LEU A 37 9.59 11.54 1.22
CA LEU A 37 8.52 12.01 2.11
C LEU A 37 9.02 12.99 3.18
N LYS A 38 10.30 12.89 3.58
CA LYS A 38 10.86 13.69 4.68
C LYS A 38 10.75 15.19 4.42
N GLY A 39 9.99 15.88 5.28
CA GLY A 39 9.77 17.34 5.23
C GLY A 39 8.80 17.82 4.14
N LYS A 40 8.22 16.90 3.36
CA LYS A 40 7.29 17.18 2.26
C LYS A 40 6.02 16.33 2.33
N SER A 41 5.70 15.78 3.49
CA SER A 41 4.59 14.86 3.65
C SER A 41 3.85 15.10 4.97
N PRO A 42 2.91 16.06 5.01
CA PRO A 42 1.96 16.17 6.10
C PRO A 42 1.31 14.81 6.42
N LYS A 43 1.47 14.35 7.67
CA LYS A 43 0.89 13.09 8.18
C LYS A 43 1.28 11.83 7.37
N GLY A 44 2.43 11.83 6.69
CA GLY A 44 2.99 10.67 5.99
C GLY A 44 2.33 10.33 4.64
N ARG A 45 1.47 11.21 4.10
CA ARG A 45 0.79 11.03 2.81
C ARG A 45 1.57 11.65 1.65
N PHE A 46 1.45 11.11 0.45
CA PHE A 46 2.06 11.66 -0.78
C PHE A 46 1.28 12.85 -1.33
N THR A 47 0.94 13.81 -0.47
CA THR A 47 0.20 15.03 -0.79
C THR A 47 0.36 16.02 0.37
N ASN A 48 -0.24 17.20 0.28
CA ASN A 48 -0.18 18.25 1.30
C ASN A 48 -1.25 18.19 2.39
N GLY A 49 -2.09 17.15 2.39
CA GLY A 49 -3.19 16.99 3.32
C GLY A 49 -3.76 15.58 3.27
N TYR A 50 -5.08 15.48 3.10
CA TYR A 50 -5.80 14.21 3.02
C TYR A 50 -5.90 13.69 1.58
N LEU A 51 -5.96 12.38 1.43
CA LEU A 51 -6.11 11.72 0.12
C LEU A 51 -7.58 11.54 -0.23
N TRP A 52 -7.88 11.19 -1.50
CA TRP A 52 -9.26 10.97 -1.94
C TRP A 52 -10.00 9.95 -1.05
N GLY A 53 -9.31 8.87 -0.63
CA GLY A 53 -9.87 7.86 0.24
C GLY A 53 -10.22 8.38 1.64
N ASP A 54 -9.44 9.33 2.17
CA ASP A 54 -9.76 10.01 3.43
C ASP A 54 -11.09 10.78 3.30
N TYR A 55 -11.24 11.55 2.23
CA TYR A 55 -12.46 12.33 1.96
C TYR A 55 -13.68 11.43 1.74
N VAL A 56 -13.53 10.34 0.96
CA VAL A 56 -14.60 9.35 0.78
C VAL A 56 -15.01 8.74 2.13
N SER A 57 -14.05 8.28 2.94
CA SER A 57 -14.35 7.70 4.26
C SER A 57 -15.03 8.70 5.19
N ALA A 58 -14.49 9.91 5.30
CA ALA A 58 -15.06 10.95 6.14
C ALA A 58 -16.50 11.29 5.72
N ALA A 59 -16.72 11.54 4.43
CA ALA A 59 -18.03 11.89 3.93
C ALA A 59 -19.04 10.73 4.03
N THR A 60 -18.59 9.47 3.95
CA THR A 60 -19.44 8.29 4.21
C THR A 60 -19.78 8.15 5.70
N ALA A 61 -18.84 8.43 6.61
CA ALA A 61 -19.09 8.44 8.04
C ALA A 61 -20.11 9.54 8.43
N GLU A 62 -19.99 10.74 7.87
CA GLU A 62 -20.96 11.82 8.05
C GLU A 62 -22.36 11.43 7.54
N GLU A 63 -22.44 10.78 6.37
CA GLU A 63 -23.71 10.25 5.85
C GLU A 63 -24.38 9.26 6.80
N PHE A 64 -23.60 8.45 7.54
CA PHE A 64 -24.14 7.56 8.55
C PHE A 64 -24.77 8.32 9.71
N THR A 65 -24.13 9.40 10.19
CA THR A 65 -24.69 10.25 11.25
C THR A 65 -25.95 10.97 10.75
N ILE A 66 -25.89 11.59 9.57
CA ILE A 66 -27.04 12.27 8.95
C ILE A 66 -28.23 11.29 8.79
N SER A 67 -27.97 10.08 8.31
CA SER A 67 -29.00 9.05 8.15
C SER A 67 -29.60 8.60 9.49
N HIS A 68 -28.78 8.55 10.55
CA HIS A 68 -29.25 8.25 11.90
C HIS A 68 -30.16 9.35 12.45
N VAL A 69 -29.75 10.62 12.33
CA VAL A 69 -30.53 11.77 12.78
C VAL A 69 -31.85 11.88 12.00
N ARG A 70 -31.80 11.73 10.67
CA ARG A 70 -33.00 11.73 9.81
C ARG A 70 -34.02 10.70 10.26
N LYS A 71 -33.58 9.47 10.57
CA LYS A 71 -34.46 8.41 11.09
C LYS A 71 -34.99 8.73 12.50
N LYS A 72 -34.13 9.25 13.38
CA LYS A 72 -34.51 9.61 14.76
C LYS A 72 -35.59 10.70 14.79
N LEU A 73 -35.49 11.67 13.89
CA LEU A 73 -36.43 12.79 13.78
C LEU A 73 -37.61 12.51 12.83
N ASN A 74 -37.64 11.34 12.18
CA ASN A 74 -38.66 10.95 11.20
C ASN A 74 -38.82 11.98 10.05
N LEU A 75 -37.70 12.46 9.52
CA LEU A 75 -37.65 13.46 8.47
C LEU A 75 -37.58 12.84 7.07
N GLY A 76 -38.15 13.52 6.08
CA GLY A 76 -38.10 13.15 4.66
C GLY A 76 -36.75 13.43 4.01
N HIS A 77 -36.68 13.69 2.70
CA HIS A 77 -35.44 14.05 1.98
C HIS A 77 -35.52 15.44 1.33
N GLU A 78 -36.47 16.27 1.76
CA GLU A 78 -36.71 17.59 1.18
C GLU A 78 -35.71 18.64 1.67
N ALA A 79 -35.66 19.80 1.02
CA ALA A 79 -34.76 20.88 1.40
C ALA A 79 -35.01 21.36 2.85
N GLN A 80 -36.27 21.39 3.27
CA GLN A 80 -36.64 21.74 4.64
C GLN A 80 -36.15 20.69 5.65
N ASP A 81 -36.39 19.40 5.40
CA ASP A 81 -35.88 18.31 6.25
C ASP A 81 -34.36 18.34 6.39
N ASN A 82 -33.65 18.71 5.32
CA ASN A 82 -32.20 18.85 5.35
C ASN A 82 -31.75 20.04 6.21
N ALA A 83 -32.50 21.16 6.18
CA ALA A 83 -32.26 22.30 7.05
C ALA A 83 -32.52 21.92 8.53
N ASP A 84 -33.59 21.19 8.81
CA ASP A 84 -33.90 20.72 10.18
C ASP A 84 -32.79 19.83 10.76
N ILE A 85 -32.20 18.95 9.92
CA ILE A 85 -31.02 18.15 10.32
C ILE A 85 -29.83 19.06 10.60
N SER A 86 -29.57 20.06 9.74
CA SER A 86 -28.48 21.02 9.93
C SER A 86 -28.65 21.79 11.24
N ASP A 87 -29.86 22.25 11.54
CA ASP A 87 -30.19 22.95 12.79
C ASP A 87 -29.95 22.05 14.01
N GLU A 88 -30.29 20.77 13.94
CA GLU A 88 -29.99 19.81 15.00
C GLU A 88 -28.47 19.69 15.23
N PHE A 89 -27.65 19.62 14.18
CA PHE A 89 -26.18 19.61 14.33
C PHE A 89 -25.59 20.90 14.91
N LEU A 90 -26.22 22.05 14.62
CA LEU A 90 -25.74 23.36 15.07
C LEU A 90 -26.17 23.68 16.52
N THR A 91 -27.32 23.17 16.95
CA THR A 91 -27.95 23.53 18.24
C THR A 91 -27.82 22.45 19.31
N ASN A 92 -27.67 21.18 18.93
CA ASN A 92 -27.52 20.07 19.87
C ASN A 92 -26.03 19.76 20.15
N ASP A 93 -25.51 20.31 21.25
CA ASP A 93 -24.12 20.12 21.65
C ASP A 93 -23.72 18.65 21.83
N ALA A 94 -24.62 17.81 22.35
CA ALA A 94 -24.33 16.39 22.56
C ALA A 94 -24.17 15.65 21.23
N LEU A 95 -25.07 15.92 20.26
CA LEU A 95 -24.95 15.36 18.91
C LEU A 95 -23.69 15.85 18.20
N ARG A 96 -23.37 17.14 18.35
CA ARG A 96 -22.18 17.74 17.74
C ARG A 96 -20.90 17.10 18.26
N ILE A 97 -20.77 16.93 19.57
CA ILE A 97 -19.63 16.25 20.20
C ILE A 97 -19.57 14.79 19.75
N GLU A 98 -20.71 14.07 19.78
CA GLU A 98 -20.77 12.68 19.31
C GLU A 98 -20.34 12.54 17.85
N ASN A 99 -20.71 13.47 16.98
CA ASN A 99 -20.31 13.46 15.57
C ASN A 99 -18.82 13.73 15.40
N GLN A 100 -18.27 14.71 16.13
CA GLN A 100 -16.83 15.03 16.10
C GLN A 100 -15.98 13.84 16.53
N GLU A 101 -16.47 13.02 17.45
CA GLU A 101 -15.79 11.81 17.95
C GLU A 101 -16.20 10.53 17.18
N ALA A 102 -17.12 10.62 16.22
CA ALA A 102 -17.69 9.46 15.54
C ALA A 102 -16.65 8.72 14.70
N PHE A 103 -15.64 9.41 14.15
CA PHE A 103 -14.57 8.78 13.39
C PHE A 103 -13.24 9.53 13.52
N SER A 104 -12.14 8.88 13.12
CA SER A 104 -10.82 9.50 13.07
C SER A 104 -10.03 9.02 11.85
N LEU A 105 -9.30 9.95 11.22
CA LEU A 105 -8.46 9.67 10.06
C LEU A 105 -6.98 9.46 10.41
N ASN A 106 -6.63 9.45 11.70
CA ASN A 106 -5.24 9.41 12.17
C ASN A 106 -4.58 8.02 12.00
N ASN A 107 -5.37 6.96 11.88
CA ASN A 107 -4.86 5.62 11.61
C ASN A 107 -4.64 5.43 10.09
N ASP A 108 -3.49 4.87 9.73
CA ASP A 108 -3.08 4.60 8.35
C ASP A 108 -3.81 3.40 7.75
N ARG A 109 -4.21 2.43 8.58
CA ARG A 109 -4.74 1.12 8.11
C ARG A 109 -6.25 1.03 8.13
N HIS A 110 -6.94 1.89 8.88
CA HIS A 110 -8.39 1.81 8.98
C HIS A 110 -9.03 3.11 9.45
N VAL A 111 -10.32 3.25 9.17
CA VAL A 111 -11.20 4.26 9.76
C VAL A 111 -12.28 3.54 10.58
N LEU A 112 -12.45 3.98 11.81
CA LEU A 112 -13.51 3.52 12.70
C LEU A 112 -14.68 4.50 12.62
N PHE A 113 -15.90 3.98 12.67
CA PHE A 113 -17.11 4.75 12.90
C PHE A 113 -17.74 4.22 14.19
N LYS A 114 -17.90 5.07 15.22
CA LYS A 114 -18.39 4.72 16.56
C LYS A 114 -17.77 3.43 17.12
N GLY A 115 -16.44 3.34 17.02
CA GLY A 115 -15.63 2.18 17.47
C GLY A 115 -15.63 0.96 16.55
N THR A 116 -16.49 0.92 15.53
CA THR A 116 -16.55 -0.18 14.57
C THR A 116 -15.73 0.15 13.32
N ARG A 117 -14.85 -0.76 12.91
CA ARG A 117 -14.08 -0.61 11.67
C ARG A 117 -15.03 -0.63 10.48
N PHE A 118 -15.01 0.42 9.66
CA PHE A 118 -15.83 0.50 8.45
C PHE A 118 -15.00 0.69 7.18
N ALA A 119 -13.80 1.24 7.27
CA ALA A 119 -12.87 1.34 6.15
C ALA A 119 -11.53 0.71 6.50
N ARG A 120 -10.94 -0.05 5.58
CA ARG A 120 -9.63 -0.70 5.72
C ARG A 120 -8.74 -0.35 4.53
N TYR A 121 -7.49 -0.03 4.78
CA TYR A 121 -6.53 0.40 3.77
C TYR A 121 -5.35 -0.55 3.74
N TYR A 122 -5.10 -1.10 2.56
CA TYR A 122 -3.97 -1.94 2.22
C TYR A 122 -3.21 -1.25 1.08
N CYS A 123 -2.72 -0.05 1.38
CA CYS A 123 -2.06 0.83 0.44
C CYS A 123 -0.62 1.07 0.87
N GLU A 124 0.29 1.24 -0.09
CA GLU A 124 1.68 1.57 0.21
C GLU A 124 2.30 2.34 -0.94
N GLY A 125 2.97 3.45 -0.63
CA GLY A 125 3.71 4.22 -1.63
C GLY A 125 4.71 3.36 -2.41
N GLY A 126 4.73 3.55 -3.73
CA GLY A 126 5.57 2.76 -4.64
C GLY A 126 5.05 1.35 -4.94
N LEU A 127 3.91 0.93 -4.38
CA LEU A 127 3.33 -0.38 -4.70
C LEU A 127 3.10 -0.55 -6.21
N THR A 128 3.55 -1.69 -6.75
CA THR A 128 3.24 -2.14 -8.10
C THR A 128 2.14 -3.18 -8.11
N SER A 129 1.40 -3.25 -9.22
CA SER A 129 0.43 -4.30 -9.45
C SER A 129 1.14 -5.64 -9.62
N TYR A 130 2.16 -5.64 -10.48
CA TYR A 130 2.99 -6.81 -10.81
C TYR A 130 4.19 -6.97 -9.87
N ASP A 131 4.63 -8.21 -9.68
CA ASP A 131 5.79 -8.56 -8.85
C ASP A 131 7.08 -8.62 -9.68
N TYR A 132 7.76 -7.48 -9.79
CA TYR A 132 9.03 -7.34 -10.50
C TYR A 132 10.24 -7.92 -9.76
N SER A 133 10.07 -8.47 -8.54
CA SER A 133 11.21 -8.99 -7.75
C SER A 133 11.91 -10.20 -8.37
N LYS A 134 11.29 -10.82 -9.38
CA LYS A 134 11.82 -11.96 -10.13
C LYS A 134 12.35 -11.59 -11.51
N ASP A 135 12.16 -10.35 -11.94
CA ASP A 135 12.55 -9.88 -13.26
C ASP A 135 13.94 -9.27 -13.21
N PHE A 136 14.85 -9.81 -14.01
CA PHE A 136 16.23 -9.33 -14.08
C PHE A 136 16.32 -8.00 -14.84
N THR A 137 16.95 -6.98 -14.24
CA THR A 137 17.43 -5.78 -14.93
C THR A 137 18.93 -5.54 -14.67
N LEU A 138 19.62 -5.01 -15.67
CA LEU A 138 21.03 -4.63 -15.57
C LEU A 138 21.22 -3.25 -14.91
N ASP A 139 20.13 -2.56 -14.56
CA ASP A 139 20.15 -1.25 -13.91
C ASP A 139 20.06 -1.38 -12.37
N PRO A 140 21.19 -1.22 -11.65
CA PRO A 140 21.23 -1.39 -10.20
C PRO A 140 20.38 -0.35 -9.44
N THR A 141 20.03 0.78 -10.06
CA THR A 141 19.19 1.81 -9.44
C THR A 141 17.71 1.40 -9.38
N ILE A 142 17.31 0.44 -10.22
CA ILE A 142 15.95 -0.08 -10.35
C ILE A 142 15.81 -1.44 -9.64
N GLU A 143 16.85 -2.28 -9.66
CA GLU A 143 16.91 -3.57 -8.97
C GLU A 143 16.52 -3.47 -7.49
N PHE A 144 17.10 -2.51 -6.76
CA PHE A 144 16.86 -2.39 -5.32
C PHE A 144 15.40 -2.03 -4.98
N PRO A 145 14.77 -1.00 -5.61
CA PRO A 145 13.33 -0.76 -5.51
C PRO A 145 12.45 -1.98 -5.81
N ARG A 146 12.76 -2.75 -6.88
CA ARG A 146 11.98 -3.95 -7.26
C ARG A 146 11.92 -5.01 -6.15
N LEU A 147 12.97 -5.11 -5.34
CA LEU A 147 13.05 -6.07 -4.25
C LEU A 147 12.32 -5.63 -2.97
N ILE A 148 12.26 -4.31 -2.72
CA ILE A 148 11.75 -3.77 -1.45
C ILE A 148 10.29 -3.33 -1.50
N LEU A 149 9.78 -2.98 -2.67
CA LEU A 149 8.42 -2.47 -2.82
C LEU A 149 7.37 -3.57 -2.60
N SER A 150 6.23 -3.18 -2.02
CA SER A 150 5.10 -4.07 -1.88
C SER A 150 4.43 -4.26 -3.24
N THR A 151 3.68 -5.36 -3.38
CA THR A 151 2.89 -5.66 -4.58
C THR A 151 1.41 -5.70 -4.21
N LEU A 152 0.55 -5.59 -5.21
CA LEU A 152 -0.90 -5.76 -5.04
C LEU A 152 -1.23 -7.15 -4.46
N GLU A 153 -0.51 -8.19 -4.88
CA GLU A 153 -0.62 -9.54 -4.31
C GLU A 153 -0.32 -9.55 -2.80
N LYS A 154 0.76 -8.90 -2.34
CA LYS A 154 1.07 -8.83 -0.89
C LYS A 154 -0.05 -8.12 -0.12
N LYS A 155 -0.63 -7.04 -0.66
CA LYS A 155 -1.73 -6.31 -0.01
C LYS A 155 -3.05 -7.09 0.01
N ARG A 156 -3.32 -7.88 -1.03
CA ARG A 156 -4.41 -8.86 -1.03
C ARG A 156 -4.22 -9.90 0.08
N ASP A 157 -3.01 -10.44 0.21
CA ASP A 157 -2.71 -11.44 1.22
C ASP A 157 -2.82 -10.85 2.64
N ASP A 158 -2.40 -9.60 2.86
CA ASP A 158 -2.62 -8.85 4.10
C ASP A 158 -4.12 -8.70 4.42
N LEU A 159 -4.95 -8.36 3.42
CA LEU A 159 -6.41 -8.30 3.56
C LEU A 159 -7.00 -9.64 3.97
N LEU A 160 -6.61 -10.73 3.31
CA LEU A 160 -7.12 -12.06 3.63
C LEU A 160 -6.62 -12.56 4.99
N ALA A 161 -5.41 -12.19 5.40
CA ALA A 161 -4.89 -12.45 6.74
C ALA A 161 -5.66 -11.67 7.81
N ASP A 162 -5.98 -10.40 7.55
CA ASP A 162 -6.83 -9.56 8.40
C ASP A 162 -8.24 -10.15 8.52
N ASP A 163 -8.84 -10.59 7.41
CA ASP A 163 -10.15 -11.26 7.41
C ASP A 163 -10.15 -12.49 8.33
N LYS A 164 -9.09 -13.31 8.24
CA LYS A 164 -8.93 -14.48 9.09
C LYS A 164 -8.75 -14.09 10.57
N LYS A 165 -7.92 -13.09 10.84
CA LYS A 165 -7.62 -12.60 12.20
C LYS A 165 -8.87 -12.07 12.90
N TYR A 166 -9.70 -11.32 12.16
CA TYR A 166 -10.90 -10.68 12.69
C TYR A 166 -12.19 -11.45 12.39
N HIS A 167 -12.10 -12.67 11.87
CA HIS A 167 -13.23 -13.56 11.57
C HIS A 167 -14.31 -12.90 10.69
N VAL A 168 -13.88 -12.15 9.67
CA VAL A 168 -14.79 -11.44 8.76
C VAL A 168 -15.68 -12.44 8.03
N SER A 169 -16.99 -12.31 8.25
CA SER A 169 -18.00 -13.25 7.78
C SER A 169 -18.23 -13.14 6.25
N PRO A 170 -18.76 -14.19 5.60
CA PRO A 170 -19.12 -14.13 4.19
C PRO A 170 -20.09 -12.98 3.85
N LEU A 171 -21.00 -12.67 4.78
CA LEU A 171 -21.95 -11.57 4.62
C LEU A 171 -21.25 -10.22 4.62
N GLU A 172 -20.36 -9.97 5.59
CA GLU A 172 -19.58 -8.73 5.62
C GLU A 172 -18.73 -8.57 4.36
N LYS A 173 -18.11 -9.64 3.85
CA LYS A 173 -17.37 -9.60 2.57
C LYS A 173 -18.27 -9.25 1.39
N SER A 174 -19.49 -9.82 1.36
CA SER A 174 -20.46 -9.53 0.30
C SER A 174 -21.05 -8.12 0.35
N GLU A 175 -20.98 -7.45 1.51
CA GLU A 175 -21.36 -6.04 1.71
C GLU A 175 -20.14 -5.11 1.81
N THR A 176 -18.95 -5.61 1.48
CA THR A 176 -17.74 -4.81 1.36
C THR A 176 -17.59 -4.32 -0.07
N LEU A 177 -17.32 -3.03 -0.24
CA LEU A 177 -16.84 -2.45 -1.50
C LEU A 177 -15.31 -2.45 -1.49
N VAL A 178 -14.72 -3.23 -2.38
CA VAL A 178 -13.28 -3.22 -2.62
C VAL A 178 -12.99 -2.20 -3.72
N ILE A 179 -12.19 -1.19 -3.40
CA ILE A 179 -11.73 -0.17 -4.33
C ILE A 179 -10.24 -0.39 -4.55
N GLU A 180 -9.80 -0.48 -5.79
CA GLU A 180 -8.40 -0.74 -6.11
C GLU A 180 -7.87 0.27 -7.12
N TRP A 181 -6.80 0.96 -6.71
CA TRP A 181 -6.10 1.95 -7.52
C TRP A 181 -4.60 1.70 -7.48
N SER A 182 -4.12 0.94 -8.46
CA SER A 182 -2.71 0.61 -8.67
C SER A 182 -2.38 0.53 -10.17
N GLY A 183 -1.10 0.50 -10.49
CA GLY A 183 -0.60 0.40 -11.87
C GLY A 183 0.33 1.54 -12.28
N ALA A 184 0.27 2.71 -11.63
CA ALA A 184 1.12 3.84 -12.01
C ALA A 184 2.62 3.50 -11.84
N ASN A 185 2.99 2.89 -10.71
CA ASN A 185 4.37 2.53 -10.40
C ASN A 185 4.94 1.46 -11.34
N ASP A 186 4.10 0.58 -11.88
CA ASP A 186 4.49 -0.39 -12.90
C ASP A 186 5.05 0.32 -14.15
N LEU A 187 4.55 1.52 -14.48
CA LEU A 187 4.98 2.31 -15.64
C LEU A 187 6.12 3.29 -15.33
N ILE A 188 6.20 3.83 -14.11
CA ILE A 188 7.08 5.00 -13.82
C ILE A 188 8.12 4.80 -12.73
N THR A 189 8.01 3.77 -11.91
CA THR A 189 8.85 3.61 -10.70
C THR A 189 9.87 2.50 -10.85
N LEU A 190 9.49 1.39 -11.49
CA LEU A 190 10.34 0.21 -11.62
C LEU A 190 10.86 -0.03 -13.04
N ASN A 191 10.64 0.92 -13.95
CA ASN A 191 11.03 0.82 -15.35
C ASN A 191 11.54 2.17 -15.86
N GLN A 192 12.51 2.13 -16.77
CA GLN A 192 13.14 3.36 -17.31
C GLN A 192 12.17 4.19 -18.15
N LYS A 193 11.20 3.53 -18.79
CA LYS A 193 10.14 4.14 -19.59
C LYS A 193 8.90 3.25 -19.56
N PRO A 194 7.69 3.81 -19.67
CA PRO A 194 6.47 3.03 -19.83
C PRO A 194 6.52 2.16 -21.09
N THR A 195 6.09 0.91 -20.98
CA THR A 195 5.91 0.01 -22.13
C THR A 195 4.57 -0.73 -22.08
N HIS A 196 4.10 -1.24 -23.22
CA HIS A 196 2.87 -2.05 -23.27
C HIS A 196 3.01 -3.38 -22.50
N GLU A 197 4.22 -3.94 -22.42
CA GLU A 197 4.47 -5.17 -21.63
C GLU A 197 4.21 -4.94 -20.13
N GLU A 198 4.68 -3.81 -19.59
CA GLU A 198 4.43 -3.41 -18.20
C GLU A 198 2.94 -3.15 -17.95
N VAL A 199 2.27 -2.51 -18.92
CA VAL A 199 0.81 -2.32 -18.88
C VAL A 199 0.08 -3.65 -18.81
N ASP A 200 0.40 -4.60 -19.69
CA ASP A 200 -0.23 -5.92 -19.70
C ASP A 200 0.03 -6.68 -18.40
N ASN A 201 1.27 -6.65 -17.89
CA ASN A 201 1.61 -7.26 -16.60
C ASN A 201 0.79 -6.67 -15.45
N ALA A 202 0.69 -5.34 -15.39
CA ALA A 202 -0.06 -4.66 -14.36
C ALA A 202 -1.56 -4.99 -14.43
N VAL A 203 -2.18 -4.84 -15.61
CA VAL A 203 -3.60 -5.14 -15.81
C VAL A 203 -3.91 -6.61 -15.50
N ASN A 204 -3.08 -7.55 -15.96
CA ASN A 204 -3.30 -8.98 -15.70
C ASN A 204 -3.25 -9.31 -14.20
N GLU A 205 -2.31 -8.74 -13.44
CA GLU A 205 -2.26 -8.96 -11.98
C GLU A 205 -3.42 -8.29 -11.23
N ARG A 206 -3.89 -7.12 -11.68
CA ARG A 206 -5.11 -6.50 -11.14
C ARG A 206 -6.33 -7.39 -11.33
N ILE A 207 -6.50 -7.97 -12.53
CA ILE A 207 -7.62 -8.88 -12.83
C ILE A 207 -7.52 -10.17 -12.00
N LYS A 208 -6.33 -10.77 -11.92
CA LYS A 208 -6.05 -11.93 -11.05
C LYS A 208 -6.35 -11.63 -9.59
N ASN A 209 -6.03 -10.42 -9.11
CA ASN A 209 -6.36 -9.99 -7.75
C ASN A 209 -7.88 -10.01 -7.50
N ILE A 210 -8.68 -9.47 -8.43
CA ILE A 210 -10.15 -9.51 -8.33
C ILE A 210 -10.67 -10.94 -8.32
N GLU A 211 -10.17 -11.80 -9.20
CA GLU A 211 -10.59 -13.22 -9.23
C GLU A 211 -10.32 -13.91 -7.88
N LYS A 212 -9.17 -13.66 -7.27
CA LYS A 212 -8.82 -14.19 -5.95
C LYS A 212 -9.72 -13.65 -4.84
N LEU A 213 -10.11 -12.38 -4.89
CA LEU A 213 -11.03 -11.81 -3.90
C LEU A 213 -12.46 -12.34 -4.08
N VAL A 214 -12.92 -12.56 -5.31
CA VAL A 214 -14.20 -13.22 -5.59
C VAL A 214 -14.23 -14.63 -5.02
N GLN A 215 -13.16 -15.41 -5.22
CA GLN A 215 -12.98 -16.75 -4.62
C GLN A 215 -13.05 -16.71 -3.08
N ASN A 216 -12.70 -15.59 -2.46
CA ASN A 216 -12.70 -15.41 -1.00
C ASN A 216 -14.00 -14.78 -0.44
N GLY A 217 -15.02 -14.56 -1.27
CA GLY A 217 -16.34 -14.12 -0.84
C GLY A 217 -16.67 -12.65 -1.10
N TYR A 218 -15.74 -11.85 -1.63
CA TYR A 218 -16.01 -10.46 -2.01
C TYR A 218 -16.86 -10.40 -3.27
N ARG A 219 -17.73 -9.38 -3.36
CA ARG A 219 -18.72 -9.27 -4.44
C ARG A 219 -18.78 -7.91 -5.10
N ASN A 220 -18.26 -6.85 -4.48
CA ASN A 220 -18.37 -5.48 -5.02
C ASN A 220 -16.98 -4.89 -5.20
N PHE A 221 -16.70 -4.46 -6.42
CA PHE A 221 -15.40 -4.02 -6.86
C PHE A 221 -15.51 -2.74 -7.70
N VAL A 222 -14.63 -1.80 -7.41
CA VAL A 222 -14.37 -0.64 -8.26
C VAL A 222 -12.89 -0.57 -8.53
N LEU A 223 -12.52 -0.66 -9.81
CA LEU A 223 -11.15 -0.45 -10.26
C LEU A 223 -11.01 0.96 -10.79
N PHE A 224 -9.99 1.68 -10.37
CA PHE A 224 -9.67 2.98 -10.95
C PHE A 224 -8.77 2.74 -12.16
N ASN A 225 -9.08 3.39 -13.28
CA ASN A 225 -8.15 3.46 -14.40
C ASN A 225 -7.02 4.47 -14.10
N LEU A 226 -6.08 4.66 -15.03
CA LEU A 226 -4.87 5.44 -14.80
C LEU A 226 -5.02 6.85 -15.39
N PRO A 227 -4.92 7.92 -14.57
CA PRO A 227 -4.79 9.28 -15.10
C PRO A 227 -3.61 9.40 -16.05
N ASN A 228 -3.77 10.18 -17.11
CA ASN A 228 -2.73 10.29 -18.11
C ASN A 228 -1.47 10.93 -17.51
N LEU A 229 -0.41 10.13 -17.41
CA LEU A 229 0.87 10.51 -16.83
C LEU A 229 1.51 11.68 -17.60
N CYS A 230 1.16 11.89 -18.88
CA CYS A 230 1.67 13.00 -19.67
C CYS A 230 1.31 14.37 -19.07
N TYR A 231 0.25 14.47 -18.27
CA TYR A 231 -0.16 15.70 -17.59
C TYR A 231 0.66 16.02 -16.33
N THR A 232 1.42 15.06 -15.82
CA THR A 232 2.24 15.30 -14.62
C THR A 232 3.41 16.24 -14.92
N PRO A 233 3.84 17.09 -13.96
CA PRO A 233 5.02 17.92 -14.13
C PRO A 233 6.27 17.13 -14.55
N ARG A 234 6.43 15.90 -14.04
CA ARG A 234 7.51 14.98 -14.43
C ARG A 234 7.58 14.78 -15.94
N PHE A 235 6.46 14.44 -16.57
CA PHE A 235 6.43 14.23 -18.02
C PHE A 235 6.37 15.54 -18.79
N GLN A 236 5.74 16.60 -18.29
CA GLN A 236 5.79 17.92 -18.92
C GLN A 236 7.23 18.43 -19.08
N ALA A 237 8.13 18.10 -18.15
CA ALA A 237 9.56 18.41 -18.24
C ALA A 237 10.36 17.53 -19.23
N LYS A 238 9.77 16.45 -19.76
CA LYS A 238 10.40 15.54 -20.74
C LYS A 238 10.21 16.02 -22.18
N ASN A 239 10.92 15.40 -23.12
CA ASN A 239 10.74 15.72 -24.54
C ASN A 239 9.41 15.18 -25.09
N LYS A 240 8.99 15.66 -26.27
CA LYS A 240 7.69 15.28 -26.87
C LYS A 240 7.53 13.77 -27.03
N LYS A 241 8.58 13.05 -27.44
CA LYS A 241 8.54 11.60 -27.65
C LYS A 241 8.26 10.84 -26.35
N GLU A 242 8.93 11.23 -25.26
CA GLU A 242 8.71 10.62 -23.95
C GLU A 242 7.30 10.91 -23.41
N ARG A 243 6.78 12.13 -23.61
CA ARG A 243 5.40 12.49 -23.25
C ARG A 243 4.36 11.71 -24.05
N ASP A 244 4.53 11.64 -25.36
CA ASP A 244 3.62 10.90 -26.24
C ASP A 244 3.61 9.41 -25.86
N ASN A 245 4.77 8.81 -25.58
CA ASN A 245 4.88 7.42 -25.12
C ASN A 245 4.12 7.18 -23.80
N ALA A 246 4.22 8.12 -22.85
CA ALA A 246 3.49 8.02 -21.58
C ALA A 246 1.98 8.12 -21.80
N ALA A 247 1.54 9.03 -22.66
CA ALA A 247 0.12 9.17 -23.02
C ALA A 247 -0.41 7.89 -23.69
N GLU A 248 0.34 7.35 -24.66
CA GLU A 248 0.01 6.11 -25.37
C GLU A 248 -0.12 4.93 -24.40
N CYS A 249 0.85 4.73 -23.50
CA CYS A 249 0.80 3.64 -22.52
C CYS A 249 -0.36 3.79 -21.52
N CYS A 250 -0.71 5.02 -21.11
CA CYS A 250 -1.87 5.24 -20.23
C CYS A 250 -3.19 4.95 -20.95
N GLU A 251 -3.33 5.39 -22.20
CA GLU A 251 -4.50 5.08 -23.05
C GLU A 251 -4.64 3.56 -23.21
N TYR A 252 -3.54 2.89 -23.56
CA TYR A 252 -3.50 1.43 -23.68
C TYR A 252 -3.89 0.73 -22.38
N PHE A 253 -3.36 1.18 -21.24
CA PHE A 253 -3.73 0.65 -19.92
C PHE A 253 -5.22 0.74 -19.65
N ASN A 254 -5.83 1.90 -19.94
CA ASN A 254 -7.24 2.14 -19.67
C ASN A 254 -8.14 1.29 -20.56
N VAL A 255 -7.78 1.12 -21.84
CA VAL A 255 -8.47 0.21 -22.76
C VAL A 255 -8.39 -1.24 -22.28
N GLN A 256 -7.17 -1.74 -22.01
CA GLN A 256 -6.96 -3.12 -21.58
C GLN A 256 -7.71 -3.44 -20.27
N LEU A 257 -7.69 -2.51 -19.30
CA LEU A 257 -8.41 -2.68 -18.04
C LEU A 257 -9.93 -2.78 -18.25
N ALA A 258 -10.50 -1.91 -19.09
CA ALA A 258 -11.93 -1.89 -19.38
C ALA A 258 -12.38 -3.17 -20.12
N GLU A 259 -11.60 -3.61 -21.10
CA GLU A 259 -11.84 -4.87 -21.82
C GLU A 259 -11.83 -6.07 -20.87
N LYS A 260 -10.79 -6.21 -20.05
CA LYS A 260 -10.68 -7.31 -19.08
C LYS A 260 -11.77 -7.30 -18.02
N CYS A 261 -12.19 -6.11 -17.55
CA CYS A 261 -13.34 -6.01 -16.64
C CYS A 261 -14.65 -6.43 -17.32
N THR A 262 -14.83 -6.11 -18.60
CA THR A 262 -16.00 -6.53 -19.38
C THR A 262 -16.03 -8.05 -19.56
N GLU A 263 -14.88 -8.65 -19.90
CA GLU A 263 -14.71 -10.11 -19.97
C GLU A 263 -15.05 -10.79 -18.63
N LEU A 264 -14.53 -10.24 -17.53
CA LEU A 264 -14.74 -10.80 -16.19
C LEU A 264 -16.19 -10.68 -15.72
N ASN A 265 -16.85 -9.56 -16.01
CA ASN A 265 -18.28 -9.37 -15.76
C ASN A 265 -19.13 -10.38 -16.54
N LYS A 266 -18.80 -10.63 -17.82
CA LYS A 266 -19.47 -11.65 -18.63
C LYS A 266 -19.27 -13.04 -18.02
N LYS A 267 -18.04 -13.40 -17.67
CA LYS A 267 -17.71 -14.67 -17.01
C LYS A 267 -18.53 -14.90 -15.74
N TYR A 268 -18.64 -13.92 -14.85
CA TYR A 268 -19.40 -14.11 -13.60
C TYR A 268 -20.91 -14.12 -13.81
N ARG A 269 -21.42 -13.40 -14.83
CA ARG A 269 -22.82 -13.50 -15.24
C ARG A 269 -23.18 -14.90 -15.73
N ASP A 270 -22.32 -15.49 -16.58
CA ASP A 270 -22.50 -16.84 -17.13
C ASP A 270 -22.42 -17.91 -16.02
N LEU A 271 -21.65 -17.64 -14.97
CA LEU A 271 -21.57 -18.49 -13.76
C LEU A 271 -22.68 -18.23 -12.73
N HIS A 272 -23.61 -17.31 -13.00
CA HIS A 272 -24.66 -16.87 -12.07
C HIS A 272 -24.11 -16.41 -10.70
N LEU A 273 -22.90 -15.85 -10.68
CA LEU A 273 -22.29 -15.27 -9.48
C LEU A 273 -22.60 -13.77 -9.39
N PRO A 274 -23.20 -13.28 -8.29
CA PRO A 274 -23.59 -11.87 -8.16
C PRO A 274 -22.37 -10.99 -7.83
N VAL A 275 -21.53 -10.74 -8.83
CA VAL A 275 -20.35 -9.86 -8.73
C VAL A 275 -20.68 -8.52 -9.41
N ASN A 276 -20.49 -7.43 -8.68
CA ASN A 276 -20.55 -6.07 -9.18
C ASN A 276 -19.11 -5.59 -9.38
N LEU A 277 -18.64 -5.55 -10.63
CA LEU A 277 -17.34 -5.02 -11.00
C LEU A 277 -17.53 -3.85 -11.96
N SER A 278 -16.94 -2.71 -11.63
CA SER A 278 -16.97 -1.52 -12.49
C SER A 278 -15.60 -0.85 -12.53
N VAL A 279 -15.34 -0.11 -13.62
CA VAL A 279 -14.21 0.78 -13.72
C VAL A 279 -14.69 2.20 -13.43
N PHE A 280 -14.03 2.88 -12.50
CA PHE A 280 -14.18 4.32 -12.32
C PHE A 280 -13.21 5.02 -13.26
N ASP A 281 -13.74 5.80 -14.21
CA ASP A 281 -12.96 6.51 -15.21
C ASP A 281 -12.35 7.80 -14.64
N ILE A 282 -11.43 7.62 -13.70
CA ILE A 282 -10.71 8.70 -13.07
C ILE A 282 -9.81 9.44 -14.05
N ALA A 283 -9.39 8.79 -15.15
CA ALA A 283 -8.58 9.40 -16.19
C ALA A 283 -9.32 10.54 -16.89
N THR A 284 -10.58 10.31 -17.27
CA THR A 284 -11.43 11.35 -17.87
C THR A 284 -11.73 12.48 -16.88
N GLU A 285 -12.05 12.15 -15.62
CA GLU A 285 -12.28 13.18 -14.58
C GLU A 285 -11.03 14.05 -14.35
N PHE A 286 -9.86 13.43 -14.26
CA PHE A 286 -8.58 14.14 -14.10
C PHE A 286 -8.31 15.05 -15.31
N GLU A 287 -8.51 14.54 -16.52
CA GLU A 287 -8.31 15.30 -17.75
C GLU A 287 -9.25 16.51 -17.86
N GLN A 288 -10.52 16.35 -17.51
CA GLN A 288 -11.48 17.46 -17.51
C GLN A 288 -11.04 18.58 -16.57
N ILE A 289 -10.62 18.23 -15.34
CA ILE A 289 -10.13 19.21 -14.38
C ILE A 289 -8.85 19.88 -14.88
N TYR A 290 -7.91 19.10 -15.45
CA TYR A 290 -6.66 19.62 -15.99
C TYR A 290 -6.87 20.58 -17.17
N LYS A 291 -7.84 20.29 -18.05
CA LYS A 291 -8.19 21.16 -19.20
C LYS A 291 -8.95 22.42 -18.79
N HIS A 292 -9.63 22.40 -17.65
CA HIS A 292 -10.43 23.52 -17.13
C HIS A 292 -10.05 23.92 -15.69
N PRO A 293 -8.77 24.19 -15.40
CA PRO A 293 -8.25 24.30 -14.03
C PRO A 293 -8.93 25.39 -13.21
N GLU A 294 -9.19 26.54 -13.83
CA GLU A 294 -9.78 27.73 -13.19
C GLU A 294 -11.21 27.48 -12.69
N GLN A 295 -11.96 26.57 -13.35
CA GLN A 295 -13.31 26.18 -12.91
C GLN A 295 -13.29 25.34 -11.63
N HIS A 296 -12.12 24.83 -11.27
CA HIS A 296 -11.91 23.91 -10.17
C HIS A 296 -10.98 24.48 -9.09
N GLY A 297 -10.65 25.77 -9.14
CA GLY A 297 -9.80 26.44 -8.15
C GLY A 297 -8.30 26.26 -8.38
N PHE A 298 -7.88 25.80 -9.57
CA PHE A 298 -6.47 25.71 -9.95
C PHE A 298 -6.07 26.83 -10.91
N GLU A 299 -4.82 27.25 -10.84
CA GLU A 299 -4.27 28.27 -11.74
C GLU A 299 -3.55 27.62 -12.92
N LYS A 300 -3.80 28.15 -14.12
CA LYS A 300 -3.31 27.56 -15.37
C LYS A 300 -1.79 27.58 -15.49
N ASP A 301 -1.13 28.61 -14.97
CA ASP A 301 0.32 28.78 -14.97
C ASP A 301 1.04 27.85 -13.97
N LYS A 302 0.31 27.34 -12.97
CA LYS A 302 0.84 26.39 -11.97
C LYS A 302 0.72 24.91 -12.38
N LEU A 303 -0.03 24.58 -13.44
CA LEU A 303 -0.31 23.18 -13.86
C LEU A 303 0.93 22.31 -14.08
N ASN A 304 1.98 22.88 -14.67
CA ASN A 304 3.19 22.13 -15.04
C ASN A 304 4.29 22.24 -13.99
N SER A 305 4.01 22.86 -12.84
CA SER A 305 5.00 23.18 -11.81
C SER A 305 4.62 22.51 -10.49
N PRO A 306 5.48 21.66 -9.91
CA PRO A 306 5.16 21.03 -8.63
C PRO A 306 5.26 22.06 -7.49
N TYR A 307 4.28 22.09 -6.60
CA TYR A 307 4.26 23.02 -5.48
C TYR A 307 5.49 22.86 -4.58
N THR A 308 5.92 21.63 -4.29
CA THR A 308 7.12 21.34 -3.46
C THR A 308 8.44 21.87 -4.02
N SER A 309 8.46 22.38 -5.27
CA SER A 309 9.61 23.02 -5.89
C SER A 309 9.49 24.54 -5.98
N SER A 310 8.34 25.12 -5.62
CA SER A 310 8.06 26.54 -5.74
C SER A 310 8.72 27.35 -4.63
N ASP A 311 8.89 28.66 -4.87
CA ASP A 311 9.34 29.58 -3.82
C ASP A 311 8.26 29.81 -2.76
N GLU A 312 6.98 29.59 -3.10
CA GLU A 312 5.86 29.63 -2.16
C GLU A 312 5.99 28.51 -1.11
N PHE A 313 6.35 27.29 -1.53
CA PHE A 313 6.59 26.20 -0.60
C PHE A 313 7.71 26.51 0.40
N LYS A 314 8.84 27.07 -0.07
CA LYS A 314 9.95 27.47 0.81
C LYS A 314 9.51 28.48 1.86
N LYS A 315 8.74 29.49 1.46
CA LYS A 315 8.19 30.50 2.38
C LYS A 315 7.20 29.88 3.37
N ASN A 316 6.33 28.98 2.90
CA ASN A 316 5.33 28.34 3.75
C ASN A 316 5.96 27.38 4.78
N GLN A 317 7.14 26.82 4.49
CA GLN A 317 7.90 26.05 5.47
C GLN A 317 8.44 26.89 6.63
N GLU A 318 8.57 28.21 6.46
CA GLU A 318 8.99 29.14 7.51
C GLU A 318 7.81 29.64 8.36
N ASN A 319 6.57 29.30 8.01
CA ASN A 319 5.38 29.72 8.75
C ASN A 319 5.17 28.85 10.02
N PRO A 320 5.29 29.43 11.23
CA PRO A 320 5.21 28.69 12.48
C PRO A 320 3.81 28.11 12.78
N GLU A 321 2.74 28.71 12.23
CA GLU A 321 1.38 28.19 12.38
C GLU A 321 1.20 26.93 11.54
N TYR A 322 1.70 26.96 10.31
CA TYR A 322 1.63 25.80 9.40
C TYR A 322 2.48 24.63 9.89
N GLU A 323 3.66 24.91 10.46
CA GLU A 323 4.49 23.90 11.09
C GLU A 323 3.80 23.26 12.30
N LYS A 324 3.20 24.09 13.18
CA LYS A 324 2.48 23.63 14.38
C LYS A 324 1.32 22.70 14.02
N ASP A 325 0.51 23.07 13.04
CA ASP A 325 -0.69 22.32 12.65
C ASP A 325 -0.40 21.23 11.61
N LYS A 326 0.86 21.14 11.16
CA LYS A 326 1.35 20.22 10.12
C LYS A 326 0.51 20.32 8.85
N ILE A 327 0.25 21.54 8.41
CA ILE A 327 -0.47 21.85 7.18
C ILE A 327 0.47 22.47 6.16
N SER A 328 0.16 22.32 4.87
CA SER A 328 0.91 22.94 3.79
C SER A 328 -0.06 23.42 2.72
N PRO A 329 -0.65 24.62 2.84
CA PRO A 329 -1.58 25.13 1.84
C PRO A 329 -0.86 25.27 0.49
N SER A 330 -1.50 24.81 -0.58
CA SER A 330 -0.94 24.77 -1.93
C SER A 330 -1.87 25.48 -2.91
N GLU A 331 -2.25 26.71 -2.58
CA GLU A 331 -3.34 27.42 -3.26
C GLU A 331 -3.07 27.54 -4.77
N GLY A 332 -4.07 27.15 -5.57
CA GLY A 332 -3.99 27.18 -7.02
C GLY A 332 -3.14 26.05 -7.65
N TYR A 333 -2.44 25.23 -6.88
CA TYR A 333 -1.64 24.12 -7.39
C TYR A 333 -2.43 22.82 -7.53
N MET A 334 -2.34 22.18 -8.69
CA MET A 334 -2.92 20.86 -8.95
C MET A 334 -2.00 19.71 -8.53
N PHE A 335 -0.68 19.92 -8.58
CA PHE A 335 0.34 18.93 -8.27
C PHE A 335 1.18 19.33 -7.06
N TRP A 336 1.28 18.42 -6.10
CA TRP A 336 2.10 18.55 -4.90
C TRP A 336 3.59 18.41 -5.23
N ASP A 337 3.95 17.29 -5.86
CA ASP A 337 5.28 17.03 -6.39
C ASP A 337 5.19 16.72 -7.88
N ASP A 338 6.25 16.15 -8.46
CA ASP A 338 6.33 15.98 -9.90
C ASP A 338 5.32 14.97 -10.47
N ILE A 339 4.62 14.19 -9.63
CA ILE A 339 3.61 13.20 -10.05
C ILE A 339 2.35 13.18 -9.18
N HIS A 340 2.42 13.55 -7.91
CA HIS A 340 1.32 13.40 -6.97
C HIS A 340 0.41 14.63 -6.94
N PRO A 341 -0.92 14.45 -6.91
CA PRO A 341 -1.86 15.56 -6.80
C PRO A 341 -1.84 16.25 -5.43
N THR A 342 -2.28 17.51 -5.38
CA THR A 342 -2.57 18.20 -4.12
C THR A 342 -3.82 17.63 -3.44
N ALA A 343 -4.01 17.95 -2.16
CA ALA A 343 -5.18 17.56 -1.38
C ALA A 343 -6.48 18.11 -1.98
N ASP A 344 -6.42 19.30 -2.59
CA ASP A 344 -7.55 19.90 -3.31
C ASP A 344 -7.96 19.06 -4.52
N MET A 345 -6.98 18.59 -5.29
CA MET A 345 -7.24 17.67 -6.40
C MET A 345 -7.77 16.32 -5.89
N HIS A 346 -7.21 15.78 -4.82
CA HIS A 346 -7.75 14.57 -4.18
C HIS A 346 -9.19 14.73 -3.69
N ASN A 347 -9.55 15.89 -3.15
CA ASN A 347 -10.91 16.21 -2.73
C ASN A 347 -11.88 16.20 -3.92
N LEU A 348 -11.52 16.85 -5.04
CA LEU A 348 -12.32 16.83 -6.25
C LEU A 348 -12.54 15.41 -6.77
N LEU A 349 -11.48 14.59 -6.84
CA LEU A 349 -11.60 13.19 -7.26
C LEU A 349 -12.50 12.37 -6.32
N ALA A 350 -12.45 12.63 -5.00
CA ALA A 350 -13.35 12.01 -4.05
C ALA A 350 -14.81 12.42 -4.26
N VAL A 351 -15.07 13.70 -4.56
CA VAL A 351 -16.42 14.20 -4.89
C VAL A 351 -16.94 13.47 -6.12
N ARG A 352 -16.17 13.39 -7.21
CA ARG A 352 -16.55 12.68 -8.44
C ARG A 352 -16.88 11.21 -8.19
N PHE A 353 -16.02 10.52 -7.45
CA PHE A 353 -16.26 9.14 -7.06
C PHE A 353 -17.57 8.98 -6.28
N LYS A 354 -17.80 9.83 -5.27
CA LYS A 354 -19.03 9.78 -4.47
C LYS A 354 -20.27 10.09 -5.29
N GLU A 355 -20.22 11.11 -6.15
CA GLU A 355 -21.33 11.50 -7.01
C GLU A 355 -21.80 10.36 -7.90
N GLN A 356 -20.85 9.61 -8.49
CA GLN A 356 -21.14 8.44 -9.29
C GLN A 356 -21.69 7.28 -8.44
N TYR A 357 -20.96 6.87 -7.41
CA TYR A 357 -21.26 5.61 -6.73
C TYR A 357 -22.39 5.66 -5.70
N ARG A 358 -22.80 6.85 -5.23
CA ARG A 358 -24.04 7.00 -4.43
C ARG A 358 -25.31 6.63 -5.21
N THR A 359 -25.26 6.61 -6.54
CA THR A 359 -26.39 6.19 -7.39
C THR A 359 -26.45 4.66 -7.59
N VAL A 360 -25.33 3.98 -7.32
CA VAL A 360 -25.15 2.54 -7.52
C VAL A 360 -25.32 1.78 -6.20
N TYR A 361 -24.73 2.33 -5.13
CA TYR A 361 -24.65 1.71 -3.82
C TYR A 361 -25.42 2.49 -2.76
N GLU A 362 -26.06 1.74 -1.85
CA GLU A 362 -26.60 2.28 -0.61
C GLU A 362 -25.56 2.07 0.49
N PHE A 363 -24.87 3.14 0.89
CA PHE A 363 -23.91 3.08 2.00
C PHE A 363 -24.65 3.08 3.33
N MET A 364 -24.42 2.04 4.13
CA MET A 364 -25.08 1.85 5.42
C MET A 364 -24.04 1.79 6.53
N SER A 365 -24.38 2.31 7.71
CA SER A 365 -23.53 2.20 8.91
C SER A 365 -23.09 0.75 9.16
N PRO A 366 -21.87 0.49 9.64
CA PRO A 366 -21.41 -0.86 9.93
C PRO A 366 -22.17 -1.52 11.10
N HIS A 367 -22.87 -0.75 11.95
CA HIS A 367 -23.66 -1.29 13.06
C HIS A 367 -24.94 -1.96 12.55
N ARG A 368 -25.16 -3.21 12.97
CA ARG A 368 -26.38 -3.99 12.67
C ARG A 368 -27.31 -4.02 13.88
N GLU A 369 -28.61 -3.78 13.66
CA GLU A 369 -29.63 -4.15 14.64
C GLU A 369 -29.72 -5.68 14.74
N LYS A 370 -29.80 -6.22 15.97
CA LYS A 370 -29.69 -7.66 16.28
C LYS A 370 -30.65 -8.57 15.50
N LYS A 371 -31.78 -8.04 15.00
CA LYS A 371 -32.84 -8.80 14.32
C LYS A 371 -32.49 -9.19 12.87
N LEU A 372 -31.71 -8.38 12.15
CA LEU A 372 -31.39 -8.59 10.72
C LEU A 372 -30.31 -9.66 10.47
N ILE A 373 -29.50 -10.01 11.48
CA ILE A 373 -28.38 -10.94 11.33
C ILE A 373 -28.85 -12.37 11.00
N LYS A 374 -30.01 -12.78 11.52
CA LYS A 374 -30.51 -14.16 11.39
C LYS A 374 -31.04 -14.45 9.98
N ASP A 375 -31.77 -13.50 9.40
CA ASP A 375 -32.43 -13.65 8.10
C ASP A 375 -31.41 -13.62 6.95
N ASP A 376 -30.40 -12.75 7.02
CA ASP A 376 -29.33 -12.67 6.00
C ASP A 376 -28.43 -13.93 6.00
N CYS A 377 -28.17 -14.51 7.18
CA CYS A 377 -27.38 -15.74 7.29
C CYS A 377 -28.10 -16.95 6.69
N GLU A 378 -29.43 -16.99 6.72
CA GLU A 378 -30.22 -18.05 6.10
C GLU A 378 -30.30 -17.92 4.57
N LEU A 379 -30.33 -16.68 4.06
CA LEU A 379 -30.32 -16.41 2.61
C LEU A 379 -28.97 -16.77 1.96
N LEU A 380 -27.85 -16.48 2.64
CA LEU A 380 -26.50 -16.77 2.13
C LEU A 380 -26.15 -18.26 2.16
N LYS A 381 -26.64 -19.01 3.15
CA LYS A 381 -26.47 -20.47 3.20
C LYS A 381 -27.12 -21.18 2.01
N LYS A 382 -28.14 -20.58 1.39
CA LYS A 382 -28.78 -21.11 0.17
C LYS A 382 -27.98 -20.85 -1.10
N ASN A 383 -27.05 -19.87 -1.09
CA ASN A 383 -26.33 -19.39 -2.28
C ASN A 383 -24.81 -19.71 -2.25
N SER A 384 -24.31 -20.41 -1.24
CA SER A 384 -22.89 -20.78 -1.15
C SER A 384 -22.56 -22.01 -2.01
N PHE A 385 -22.45 -21.80 -3.32
CA PHE A 385 -21.68 -22.69 -4.19
C PHE A 385 -20.19 -22.40 -3.95
N PHE A 386 -19.37 -23.44 -3.78
CA PHE A 386 -17.96 -23.44 -3.32
C PHE A 386 -17.74 -23.42 -1.81
N ALA A 387 -17.97 -24.58 -1.20
CA ALA A 387 -17.26 -24.99 0.00
C ALA A 387 -16.24 -26.09 -0.36
N ARG A 388 -14.99 -25.85 0.05
CA ARG A 388 -13.79 -26.73 0.07
C ARG A 388 -12.98 -26.84 -1.21
N GLU A 389 -11.81 -26.21 -1.20
CA GLU A 389 -10.56 -26.85 -1.63
C GLU A 389 -9.40 -26.47 -0.70
N GLN A 390 -8.65 -27.48 -0.27
CA GLN A 390 -7.35 -27.33 0.36
C GLN A 390 -6.33 -27.05 -0.74
N CYS A 391 -5.53 -25.99 -0.59
CA CYS A 391 -4.47 -25.68 -1.56
C CYS A 391 -3.31 -26.69 -1.42
N PRO A 392 -2.71 -27.17 -2.52
CA PRO A 392 -1.59 -28.12 -2.46
C PRO A 392 -0.32 -27.45 -1.91
N LYS A 393 0.46 -28.21 -1.15
CA LYS A 393 1.80 -27.80 -0.69
C LYS A 393 2.76 -27.80 -1.88
N THR A 394 3.25 -26.63 -2.26
CA THR A 394 4.43 -26.49 -3.11
C THR A 394 5.65 -27.09 -2.38
N PRO A 395 6.57 -27.81 -3.05
CA PRO A 395 7.73 -28.39 -2.38
C PRO A 395 8.58 -27.28 -1.78
N LYS A 396 8.82 -27.34 -0.47
CA LYS A 396 9.76 -26.44 0.21
C LYS A 396 11.17 -26.83 -0.21
N GLN A 397 11.86 -25.98 -0.97
CA GLN A 397 13.32 -26.04 -0.98
C GLN A 397 13.80 -25.80 0.45
N GLN A 398 14.51 -26.77 1.01
CA GLN A 398 15.13 -26.64 2.32
C GLN A 398 16.50 -26.02 2.14
N LEU A 399 16.91 -25.18 3.09
CA LEU A 399 18.28 -24.70 3.17
C LEU A 399 19.24 -25.89 3.23
N PRO A 400 20.41 -25.84 2.56
CA PRO A 400 21.49 -26.77 2.81
C PRO A 400 21.77 -26.90 4.31
N GLU A 401 22.02 -28.12 4.77
CA GLU A 401 22.08 -28.44 6.21
C GLU A 401 23.20 -27.66 6.93
N ASP A 402 24.32 -27.42 6.25
CA ASP A 402 25.45 -26.63 6.72
C ASP A 402 25.11 -25.13 6.85
N VAL A 403 24.43 -24.54 5.86
CA VAL A 403 23.92 -23.16 5.93
C VAL A 403 22.90 -23.03 7.08
N ALA A 404 21.98 -23.99 7.20
CA ALA A 404 21.00 -24.02 8.28
C ALA A 404 21.67 -24.16 9.66
N HIS A 405 22.74 -24.96 9.76
CA HIS A 405 23.53 -25.13 10.99
C HIS A 405 24.20 -23.82 11.41
N VAL A 406 24.86 -23.12 10.49
CA VAL A 406 25.51 -21.83 10.78
C VAL A 406 24.48 -20.77 11.20
N LEU A 407 23.34 -20.68 10.51
CA LEU A 407 22.24 -19.79 10.89
C LEU A 407 21.68 -20.09 12.29
N ASN A 408 21.54 -21.38 12.65
CA ASN A 408 21.09 -21.79 13.98
C ASN A 408 22.10 -21.42 15.07
N LYS A 409 23.41 -21.54 14.78
CA LYS A 409 24.49 -21.13 15.68
C LYS A 409 24.45 -19.61 15.94
N ILE A 410 24.32 -18.80 14.88
CA ILE A 410 24.17 -17.34 14.99
C ILE A 410 22.94 -16.99 15.82
N TYR A 411 21.79 -17.60 15.53
CA TYR A 411 20.55 -17.34 16.25
C TYR A 411 20.61 -17.70 17.74
N THR A 412 21.24 -18.82 18.08
CA THR A 412 21.40 -19.26 19.48
C THR A 412 22.29 -18.28 20.25
N ASN A 413 23.39 -17.84 19.64
CA ASN A 413 24.27 -16.82 20.20
C ASN A 413 23.51 -15.49 20.38
N ALA A 414 22.76 -15.06 19.37
CA ALA A 414 21.96 -13.85 19.39
C ALA A 414 20.90 -13.86 20.51
N LYS A 415 20.18 -14.97 20.70
CA LYS A 415 19.22 -15.14 21.79
C LYS A 415 19.89 -15.00 23.18
N SER A 416 21.11 -15.52 23.34
CA SER A 416 21.87 -15.34 24.59
C SER A 416 22.29 -13.88 24.82
N MET A 417 22.57 -13.12 23.75
CA MET A 417 22.92 -11.71 23.81
C MET A 417 21.73 -10.84 24.23
N CYS A 418 20.52 -11.16 23.77
CA CYS A 418 19.28 -10.47 24.16
C CYS A 418 18.96 -10.55 25.66
N LEU A 419 19.49 -11.57 26.36
CA LEU A 419 19.30 -11.75 27.81
C LEU A 419 20.33 -10.98 28.65
N SER A 420 21.25 -10.24 28.01
CA SER A 420 22.29 -9.49 28.72
C SER A 420 21.76 -8.20 29.35
N SER A 421 22.38 -7.78 30.46
CA SER A 421 22.17 -6.47 31.08
C SER A 421 22.78 -5.30 30.28
N SER A 422 23.72 -5.55 29.35
CA SER A 422 24.30 -4.52 28.47
C SER A 422 23.36 -4.16 27.32
N SER A 423 23.05 -2.86 27.14
CA SER A 423 22.22 -2.34 26.04
C SER A 423 22.81 -2.67 24.67
N THR A 424 24.10 -2.39 24.48
CA THR A 424 24.83 -2.65 23.23
C THR A 424 24.85 -4.15 22.89
N ARG A 425 24.96 -5.03 23.89
CA ARG A 425 24.88 -6.49 23.65
C ARG A 425 23.46 -6.93 23.28
N ARG A 426 22.42 -6.34 23.87
CA ARG A 426 21.03 -6.61 23.47
C ARG A 426 20.75 -6.14 22.04
N GLU A 427 21.19 -4.93 21.68
CA GLU A 427 21.06 -4.37 20.33
C GLU A 427 21.75 -5.26 19.29
N LYS A 428 22.98 -5.71 19.56
CA LYS A 428 23.70 -6.68 18.73
C LYS A 428 22.97 -8.02 18.61
N GLY A 429 22.35 -8.49 19.70
CA GLY A 429 21.55 -9.72 19.71
C GLY A 429 20.28 -9.60 18.87
N GLU A 430 19.58 -8.47 18.94
CA GLU A 430 18.40 -8.24 18.10
C GLU A 430 18.75 -8.10 16.62
N LEU A 431 19.84 -7.39 16.28
CA LEU A 431 20.34 -7.28 14.91
C LEU A 431 20.65 -8.65 14.29
N LEU A 432 21.32 -9.55 15.03
CA LEU A 432 21.64 -10.90 14.57
C LEU A 432 20.41 -11.82 14.46
N LYS A 433 19.42 -11.68 15.36
CA LYS A 433 18.13 -12.41 15.24
C LYS A 433 17.38 -11.98 13.98
N GLN A 434 17.38 -10.69 13.67
CA GLN A 434 16.75 -10.14 12.47
C GLN A 434 17.45 -10.64 11.20
N LEU A 435 18.79 -10.60 11.15
CA LEU A 435 19.56 -11.17 10.05
C LEU A 435 19.19 -12.63 9.82
N VAL A 436 19.21 -13.48 10.86
CA VAL A 436 18.88 -14.91 10.70
C VAL A 436 17.43 -15.12 10.25
N PHE A 437 16.48 -14.34 10.79
CA PHE A 437 15.08 -14.43 10.35
C PHE A 437 14.93 -14.09 8.87
N THR A 438 15.53 -12.98 8.44
CA THR A 438 15.52 -12.51 7.04
C THR A 438 16.14 -13.51 6.08
N LEU A 439 17.24 -14.18 6.46
CA LEU A 439 17.86 -15.20 5.62
C LEU A 439 17.03 -16.49 5.58
N LYS A 440 16.42 -16.89 6.70
CA LYS A 440 15.54 -18.07 6.75
C LYS A 440 14.21 -17.88 6.02
N SER A 441 13.70 -16.65 5.93
CA SER A 441 12.45 -16.37 5.22
C SER A 441 12.55 -16.53 3.70
N GLN A 442 13.76 -16.64 3.15
CA GLN A 442 13.99 -16.82 1.72
C GLN A 442 13.78 -18.27 1.23
N LYS A 443 13.31 -19.18 2.09
CA LYS A 443 12.88 -20.55 1.74
C LYS A 443 13.89 -21.33 0.87
N GLY A 444 15.19 -21.17 1.13
CA GLY A 444 16.25 -21.89 0.43
C GLY A 444 16.79 -21.25 -0.85
N ASN A 445 16.36 -20.04 -1.23
CA ASN A 445 16.93 -19.29 -2.35
C ASN A 445 18.33 -18.76 -1.99
N LEU A 446 19.38 -19.48 -2.40
CA LEU A 446 20.77 -19.21 -2.00
C LEU A 446 21.33 -17.91 -2.59
N GLU A 447 20.96 -17.55 -3.82
CA GLU A 447 21.39 -16.30 -4.46
C GLU A 447 20.83 -15.08 -3.74
N THR A 448 19.55 -15.11 -3.38
CA THR A 448 18.91 -14.04 -2.59
C THR A 448 19.52 -13.95 -1.19
N ILE A 449 19.78 -15.10 -0.55
CA ILE A 449 20.41 -15.15 0.78
C ILE A 449 21.84 -14.56 0.72
N HIS A 450 22.60 -14.88 -0.31
CA HIS A 450 23.93 -14.31 -0.52
C HIS A 450 23.88 -12.80 -0.76
N GLY A 451 22.97 -12.32 -1.62
CA GLY A 451 22.78 -10.88 -1.86
C GLY A 451 22.44 -10.12 -0.58
N LEU A 452 21.51 -10.65 0.23
CA LEU A 452 21.12 -10.05 1.51
C LEU A 452 22.25 -10.04 2.54
N LEU A 453 23.06 -11.11 2.60
CA LEU A 453 24.21 -11.17 3.50
C LEU A 453 25.34 -10.22 3.06
N SER A 454 25.59 -10.13 1.76
CA SER A 454 26.56 -9.18 1.19
C SER A 454 26.13 -7.73 1.47
N ALA A 455 24.85 -7.39 1.27
CA ALA A 455 24.32 -6.08 1.63
C ALA A 455 24.48 -5.78 3.14
N PHE A 456 24.20 -6.76 4.00
CA PHE A 456 24.38 -6.62 5.45
C PHE A 456 25.85 -6.35 5.84
N THR A 457 26.80 -7.00 5.19
CA THR A 457 28.24 -6.86 5.50
C THR A 457 28.88 -5.60 4.91
N MET A 458 28.26 -4.99 3.90
CA MET A 458 28.68 -3.70 3.33
C MET A 458 28.20 -2.49 4.15
N ASP A 459 27.23 -2.67 5.04
CA ASP A 459 26.71 -1.61 5.89
C ASP A 459 27.66 -1.29 7.05
N ALA A 460 28.19 -0.05 7.06
CA ALA A 460 29.20 0.39 8.01
C ALA A 460 28.67 0.47 9.46
N GLU A 461 27.40 0.78 9.67
CA GLU A 461 26.79 0.93 11.00
C GLU A 461 26.49 -0.43 11.62
N ASN A 462 25.90 -1.34 10.84
CA ASN A 462 25.69 -2.73 11.21
C ASN A 462 27.03 -3.39 11.55
N MET A 463 28.04 -3.22 10.69
CA MET A 463 29.35 -3.79 10.94
C MET A 463 30.07 -3.13 12.12
N ALA A 464 29.85 -1.85 12.42
CA ALA A 464 30.36 -1.23 13.64
C ALA A 464 29.77 -1.89 14.89
N LEU A 465 28.44 -2.13 14.92
CA LEU A 465 27.79 -2.83 16.04
C LEU A 465 28.22 -4.30 16.15
N ILE A 466 28.34 -4.99 15.02
CA ILE A 466 28.85 -6.37 14.96
C ILE A 466 30.30 -6.45 15.43
N LYS A 467 31.12 -5.43 15.18
CA LYS A 467 32.52 -5.36 15.64
C LYS A 467 32.69 -4.83 17.07
N THR A 468 31.61 -4.32 17.69
CA THR A 468 31.68 -3.75 19.05
C THR A 468 32.02 -4.83 20.10
N HIS A 469 33.03 -4.53 20.95
CA HIS A 469 33.74 -5.47 21.83
C HIS A 469 33.22 -5.50 23.26
N HIS A 470 33.12 -6.69 23.88
CA HIS A 470 33.27 -6.91 25.34
C HIS A 470 33.85 -8.31 25.71
N ASN A 471 34.30 -9.12 24.75
CA ASN A 471 35.10 -10.33 24.99
C ASN A 471 35.75 -10.79 23.67
N PRO A 472 37.01 -10.41 23.37
CA PRO A 472 37.75 -11.05 22.28
C PRO A 472 38.00 -12.52 22.64
N ILE A 473 37.76 -13.44 21.69
CA ILE A 473 38.41 -14.74 21.77
C ILE A 473 39.86 -14.46 21.38
N TYR A 474 40.74 -14.28 22.37
CA TYR A 474 42.17 -14.21 22.13
C TYR A 474 42.65 -15.64 21.92
N ASP A 475 42.63 -16.10 20.66
CA ASP A 475 43.37 -17.31 20.29
C ASP A 475 44.83 -16.92 20.08
N PHE A 476 45.65 -17.19 21.09
CA PHE A 476 47.08 -16.86 21.12
C PHE A 476 47.86 -17.52 19.97
N PHE A 477 47.31 -18.58 19.37
CA PHE A 477 47.95 -19.30 18.27
C PHE A 477 47.64 -18.72 16.88
N VAL A 478 46.63 -17.84 16.74
CA VAL A 478 46.15 -17.34 15.43
C VAL A 478 46.22 -15.81 15.29
N GLY A 479 46.41 -15.06 16.40
CA GLY A 479 46.62 -13.60 16.34
C GLY A 479 45.43 -12.80 15.77
N LYS A 480 44.19 -13.26 15.97
CA LYS A 480 42.98 -12.70 15.34
C LYS A 480 42.30 -11.61 16.20
N LYS A 481 41.83 -10.52 15.56
CA LYS A 481 41.16 -9.35 16.21
C LYS A 481 39.65 -9.25 15.92
N THR A 482 38.97 -10.32 15.52
CA THR A 482 37.55 -10.32 15.15
C THR A 482 36.64 -10.65 16.33
N THR A 483 35.33 -10.35 16.22
CA THR A 483 34.34 -10.82 17.20
C THR A 483 33.73 -12.16 16.79
N ARG A 484 33.22 -12.96 17.74
CA ARG A 484 32.49 -14.20 17.44
C ARG A 484 31.34 -13.99 16.43
N SER A 485 30.62 -12.87 16.52
CA SER A 485 29.53 -12.55 15.58
C SER A 485 30.04 -12.26 14.18
N GLU A 486 31.17 -11.56 14.07
CA GLU A 486 31.85 -11.31 12.80
C GLU A 486 32.39 -12.62 12.19
N ASP A 487 32.96 -13.50 13.00
CA ASP A 487 33.41 -14.82 12.56
C ASP A 487 32.26 -15.70 12.09
N ASP A 488 31.15 -15.75 12.84
CA ASP A 488 29.98 -16.56 12.46
C ASP A 488 29.34 -16.03 11.16
N ILE A 489 29.33 -14.71 10.93
CA ILE A 489 28.89 -14.09 9.67
C ILE A 489 29.85 -14.43 8.51
N ALA A 490 31.16 -14.36 8.74
CA ALA A 490 32.16 -14.72 7.74
C ALA A 490 32.07 -16.20 7.34
N VAL A 491 31.85 -17.09 8.31
CA VAL A 491 31.59 -18.52 8.07
C VAL A 491 30.33 -18.69 7.22
N LEU A 492 29.24 -17.99 7.55
CA LEU A 492 28.00 -18.06 6.77
C LEU A 492 28.22 -17.61 5.31
N GLN A 493 28.97 -16.52 5.10
CA GLN A 493 29.31 -16.02 3.77
C GLN A 493 30.13 -17.06 2.98
N GLN A 494 31.12 -17.68 3.61
CA GLN A 494 31.93 -18.73 2.98
C GLN A 494 31.10 -19.97 2.63
N THR A 495 30.25 -20.43 3.54
CA THR A 495 29.36 -21.57 3.30
C THR A 495 28.41 -21.28 2.14
N LEU A 496 27.82 -20.08 2.08
CA LEU A 496 26.95 -19.69 0.97
C LEU A 496 27.70 -19.63 -0.37
N ASN A 497 28.90 -19.07 -0.38
CA ASN A 497 29.73 -19.01 -1.60
C ASN A 497 30.05 -20.41 -2.13
N ALA A 498 30.33 -21.38 -1.25
CA ALA A 498 30.59 -22.76 -1.65
C ALA A 498 29.40 -23.42 -2.37
N HIS A 499 28.16 -23.00 -2.09
CA HIS A 499 26.96 -23.50 -2.77
C HIS A 499 26.61 -22.72 -4.05
N ILE A 500 27.10 -21.50 -4.22
CA ILE A 500 26.73 -20.59 -5.33
C ILE A 500 27.80 -20.57 -6.43
N THR A 501 29.05 -20.88 -6.12
CA THR A 501 30.13 -20.92 -7.12
C THR A 501 30.11 -22.29 -7.82
N PRO A 502 30.05 -22.36 -9.17
CA PRO A 502 30.23 -23.63 -9.86
C PRO A 502 31.65 -24.14 -9.64
N THR A 503 31.82 -25.37 -9.18
CA THR A 503 33.13 -26.03 -9.11
C THR A 503 33.74 -26.11 -10.51
N THR A 504 34.66 -25.21 -10.81
CA THR A 504 35.64 -25.36 -11.89
C THR A 504 36.63 -26.45 -11.48
N SER A 505 36.28 -27.71 -11.74
CA SER A 505 37.28 -28.76 -11.82
C SER A 505 38.01 -28.63 -13.16
N THR A 506 39.13 -27.90 -13.17
CA THR A 506 40.11 -27.99 -14.26
C THR A 506 41.27 -28.87 -13.79
N SER A 507 41.27 -30.10 -14.32
CA SER A 507 42.35 -31.01 -14.70
C SER A 507 43.77 -30.85 -14.12
N LEU A 508 44.40 -31.97 -13.74
CA LEU A 508 45.74 -32.37 -14.24
C LEU A 508 46.13 -33.82 -13.83
N VAL A 509 46.22 -34.68 -14.86
CA VAL A 509 47.33 -35.60 -15.19
C VAL A 509 47.87 -36.54 -14.10
N LEU A 510 47.63 -37.85 -14.30
CA LEU A 510 48.62 -38.78 -14.89
C LEU A 510 47.91 -39.79 -15.80
#